data_AF-A0A7X7XTV5-F1
#
_entry.id   AF-A0A7X7XTV5-F1
#
_cell.length_a   1.000
_cell.length_b   1.000
_cell.length_c   1.000
_cell.angle_alpha   90.00
_cell.angle_beta   90.00
_cell.angle_gamma   90.00
#
_symmetry.space_group_name_H-M   'P 1'
#
loop_
_entity.id
_entity.type
_entity.pdbx_description
1 polymer ?
#
loop_
_entity_poly.entity_id
_entity_poly.type
_entity_poly.pdbx_seq_one_letter_code
_entity_poly.pdbx_strand_id
1 'polypeptide(L)' 'MNSNQKSLIDGILEGDRLIIGKAISLIENGEKEGFTLLKEIYPLKKDIFVLGITGPLGVGKSTFIDKIIEKMADDFDKIG' A
#
# COMPACT_ATOMS: atom_id res chain seq x y z
N MET A 1 9.34 3.27 -21.42
CA MET A 1 9.74 2.98 -20.03
C MET A 1 11.25 2.97 -19.95
N ASN A 2 11.83 3.76 -19.07
CA ASN A 2 13.25 3.66 -18.75
C ASN A 2 13.47 2.41 -17.88
N SER A 3 14.66 1.79 -17.94
CA SER A 3 14.98 0.56 -17.19
C SER A 3 14.70 0.68 -15.69
N ASN A 4 14.92 1.86 -15.12
CA ASN A 4 14.69 2.16 -13.70
C ASN A 4 13.20 2.11 -13.30
N GLN A 5 12.29 2.58 -14.17
CA GLN A 5 10.84 2.54 -13.88
C GLN A 5 10.29 1.12 -13.97
N LYS A 6 10.76 0.34 -14.94
CA LYS A 6 10.39 -1.07 -15.04
C LYS A 6 10.79 -1.83 -13.78
N SER A 7 12.01 -1.58 -13.27
CA SER A 7 12.48 -2.13 -12.00
C SER A 7 11.61 -1.74 -10.80
N LEU A 8 11.08 -0.51 -10.76
CA LEU A 8 10.16 -0.10 -9.69
C LEU A 8 8.83 -0.84 -9.76
N ILE A 9 8.24 -0.98 -10.95
CA ILE A 9 6.95 -1.66 -11.11
C ILE A 9 7.06 -3.15 -10.81
N ASP A 10 8.09 -3.82 -11.34
CA ASP A 10 8.33 -5.24 -11.10
C ASP A 10 8.49 -5.50 -9.59
N GLY A 11 9.27 -4.67 -8.89
CA GLY A 11 9.43 -4.77 -7.44
C GLY A 11 8.14 -4.53 -6.65
N ILE A 12 7.26 -3.64 -7.11
CA ILE A 12 5.95 -3.42 -6.47
C ILE A 12 5.04 -4.65 -6.66
N LEU A 13 5.04 -5.23 -7.87
CA LEU A 13 4.24 -6.42 -8.17
C LEU A 13 4.73 -7.66 -7.42
N GLU A 14 6.03 -7.76 -7.17
CA GLU A 14 6.65 -8.81 -6.35
C GLU A 14 6.47 -8.57 -4.84
N GLY A 15 6.03 -7.37 -4.44
CA GLY A 15 5.78 -7.03 -3.04
C GLY A 15 7.03 -6.65 -2.25
N ASP A 16 8.07 -6.16 -2.91
CA ASP A 16 9.29 -5.64 -2.27
C ASP A 16 8.94 -4.40 -1.42
N ARG A 17 9.14 -4.54 -0.10
CA ARG A 17 8.80 -3.50 0.89
C ARG A 17 9.60 -2.21 0.70
N LEU A 18 10.87 -2.29 0.29
CA LEU A 18 11.72 -1.12 0.09
C LEU A 18 11.28 -0.35 -1.16
N ILE A 19 10.97 -1.08 -2.24
CA ILE A 19 10.51 -0.49 -3.49
C ILE A 19 9.12 0.14 -3.31
N ILE A 20 8.21 -0.54 -2.60
CA ILE A 20 6.89 0.02 -2.25
C ILE A 20 7.03 1.28 -1.40
N GLY A 21 7.88 1.25 -0.36
CA GLY A 21 8.13 2.43 0.48
C GLY A 21 8.65 3.62 -0.34
N LYS A 22 9.59 3.39 -1.24
CA LYS A 22 10.09 4.42 -2.17
C LYS A 22 8.98 4.97 -3.07
N ALA A 23 8.11 4.11 -3.61
CA ALA A 23 6.99 4.53 -4.44
C ALA A 23 5.99 5.39 -3.65
N ILE A 24 5.65 5.00 -2.42
CA ILE A 24 4.81 5.80 -1.52
C ILE A 24 5.43 7.18 -1.31
N SER A 25 6.72 7.24 -0.94
CA SER A 25 7.40 8.52 -0.71
C SER A 25 7.40 9.43 -1.96
N LEU A 26 7.63 8.89 -3.15
CA LEU A 26 7.57 9.67 -4.40
C LEU A 26 6.17 10.26 -4.64
N ILE A 27 5.13 9.49 -4.36
CA ILE A 27 3.73 9.92 -4.54
C ILE A 27 3.36 10.97 -3.50
N GLU A 28 3.66 10.74 -2.23
CA GLU A 28 3.33 11.65 -1.12
C GLU A 28 4.06 12.99 -1.24
N ASN A 29 5.30 12.99 -1.75
CA ASN A 29 6.06 14.21 -2.00
C ASN A 29 5.65 14.94 -3.29
N GLY A 30 4.70 14.40 -4.06
CA GLY A 30 4.20 15.02 -5.29
C GLY A 30 5.21 15.00 -6.45
N GLU A 31 6.15 14.07 -6.45
CA GLU A 31 7.16 13.95 -7.50
C GLU A 31 6.51 13.53 -8.83
N LYS A 32 6.96 14.10 -9.95
CA LYS A 32 6.44 13.75 -11.29
C LYS A 32 6.57 12.26 -11.60
N GLU A 33 7.67 11.66 -11.13
CA GLU A 33 7.91 10.21 -11.26
C GLU A 33 6.87 9.40 -10.49
N GLY A 34 6.51 9.82 -9.27
CA GLY A 34 5.48 9.18 -8.45
C GLY A 34 4.10 9.18 -9.12
N PHE A 35 3.68 10.31 -9.69
CA PHE A 35 2.41 10.37 -10.43
C PHE A 35 2.41 9.52 -11.70
N THR A 36 3.54 9.44 -12.39
CA THR A 36 3.68 8.58 -13.59
C THR A 36 3.58 7.12 -13.19
N LEU A 37 4.30 6.72 -12.14
CA LEU A 37 4.28 5.39 -11.57
C LEU A 37 2.87 4.98 -11.12
N LEU A 38 2.15 5.87 -10.42
CA LEU A 38 0.78 5.61 -9.96
C LEU A 38 -0.18 5.34 -11.13
N LYS A 39 -0.08 6.11 -12.22
CA LYS A 39 -0.91 5.90 -13.43
C LYS A 39 -0.65 4.55 -14.08
N GLU A 40 0.59 4.06 -14.05
CA GLU A 40 0.97 2.77 -14.64
C GLU A 40 0.54 1.59 -13.76
N ILE A 41 0.58 1.74 -12.44
CA ILE A 41 0.21 0.67 -11.48
C ILE A 41 -1.29 0.56 -11.27
N TYR A 42 -2.03 1.68 -11.31
CA TYR A 42 -3.46 1.70 -11.00
C TYR A 42 -4.29 0.68 -11.81
N PRO A 43 -4.07 0.48 -13.12
CA PRO A 43 -4.76 -0.55 -13.91
C PRO A 43 -4.39 -1.99 -13.54
N LEU A 44 -3.23 -2.21 -12.90
CA LEU A 44 -2.74 -3.53 -12.47
C LEU A 44 -3.31 -3.95 -11.10
N LYS A 45 -4.13 -3.09 -10.49
CA LYS A 45 -4.76 -3.34 -9.19
C LYS A 45 -5.57 -4.64 -9.24
N LYS A 46 -5.38 -5.49 -8.22
CA LYS A 46 -6.21 -6.68 -7.96
C LYS A 46 -7.44 -6.34 -7.13
N ASP A 47 -8.40 -7.27 -7.04
CA ASP A 47 -9.48 -7.15 -6.07
C ASP A 47 -8.90 -7.11 -4.65
N ILE A 48 -9.12 -5.99 -3.97
CA ILE A 48 -8.62 -5.71 -2.62
C ILE A 48 -9.79 -5.21 -1.81
N PHE A 49 -10.01 -5.83 -0.66
CA PHE A 49 -10.97 -5.37 0.33
C PHE A 49 -10.41 -4.15 1.08
N VAL A 50 -11.16 -3.04 1.12
CA VAL A 50 -10.76 -1.81 1.80
C VAL A 50 -11.78 -1.47 2.88
N LEU A 51 -11.33 -1.42 4.13
CA LEU A 51 -12.15 -1.07 5.30
C LEU A 51 -11.68 0.26 5.91
N GLY A 52 -12.53 1.28 5.86
CA GLY A 52 -12.29 2.54 6.55
C GLY A 52 -12.73 2.49 8.01
N ILE A 53 -11.84 2.83 8.94
CA ILE A 53 -12.12 2.86 10.39
C ILE A 53 -11.93 4.29 10.90
N THR A 54 -12.96 4.83 11.54
CA THR A 54 -12.96 6.18 12.14
C THR A 54 -13.54 6.13 13.56
N GLY A 55 -13.26 7.15 14.37
CA GLY A 55 -13.82 7.30 15.69
C GLY A 55 -13.25 8.51 16.46
N PRO A 56 -13.90 8.93 17.57
CA PRO A 56 -13.43 10.03 18.41
C PRO A 56 -12.03 9.78 18.99
N LEU A 57 -11.36 10.86 19.42
CA LEU A 57 -10.06 10.76 20.10
C LEU A 57 -10.20 9.92 21.38
N GLY A 58 -9.29 8.97 21.59
CA GLY A 58 -9.29 8.14 22.80
C GLY A 58 -10.29 6.99 22.83
N VAL A 59 -11.08 6.75 21.77
CA VAL A 59 -12.04 5.62 21.69
C VAL A 59 -11.38 4.22 21.68
N GLY A 60 -10.05 4.16 21.66
CA GLY A 60 -9.30 2.90 21.55
C GLY A 60 -9.20 2.37 20.11
N LYS A 61 -9.32 3.25 19.10
CA LYS A 61 -9.24 2.88 17.67
C LYS A 61 -8.00 2.05 17.35
N SER A 62 -6.82 2.44 17.84
CA SER A 62 -5.58 1.68 17.59
C SER A 62 -5.65 0.29 18.23
N THR A 63 -6.07 0.19 19.50
CA THR A 63 -6.26 -1.11 20.17
C THR A 63 -7.25 -2.02 19.45
N PHE A 64 -8.32 -1.45 18.89
CA PHE A 64 -9.30 -2.20 18.10
C PHE A 64 -8.70 -2.69 16.77
N ILE A 65 -7.98 -1.81 16.06
CA ILE A 65 -7.29 -2.15 14.81
C ILE A 65 -6.26 -3.26 15.06
N ASP A 66 -5.45 -3.16 16.12
CA ASP A 66 -4.42 -4.16 16.45
C ASP A 66 -5.04 -5.55 16.64
N LYS A 67 -6.12 -5.65 17.40
CA LYS A 67 -6.84 -6.91 17.63
C LYS A 67 -7.51 -7.47 16.37
N ILE A 68 -8.02 -6.59 15.50
CA ILE A 68 -8.59 -7.01 14.21
C ILE A 68 -7.50 -7.58 13.32
N ILE A 69 -6.35 -6.90 13.21
CA ILE A 69 -5.24 -7.37 12.39
C ILE A 69 -4.76 -8.73 12.89
N GLU A 70 -4.60 -8.92 14.21
CA GLU A 70 -4.23 -10.20 14.81
C GLU A 70 -5.20 -11.31 14.38
N LYS A 71 -6.51 -11.05 14.47
CA LYS A 71 -7.52 -12.03 14.07
C LYS A 71 -7.57 -12.28 12.56
N MET A 72 -7.39 -11.25 11.74
CA MET A 72 -7.42 -11.37 10.28
C MET A 72 -6.16 -12.06 9.75
N ALA A 73 -5.03 -12.01 10.46
CA ALA A 73 -3.80 -12.66 10.01
C ALA A 73 -3.96 -14.18 9.87
N ASP A 74 -4.92 -14.78 10.58
CA ASP A 74 -5.26 -16.20 10.48
C ASP A 74 -6.06 -16.53 9.20
N ASP A 75 -6.86 -15.58 8.72
CA ASP A 75 -7.85 -15.80 7.65
C ASP A 75 -7.39 -15.26 6.27
N PHE A 76 -6.36 -14.41 6.23
CA PHE A 76 -5.93 -13.71 5.01
C PHE A 76 -4.43 -13.90 4.73
N ASP A 77 -4.09 -14.22 3.47
CA ASP A 77 -2.70 -14.42 3.02
C ASP A 77 -1.80 -13.19 3.24
N LYS A 78 -2.39 -11.99 3.16
CA LYS A 78 -1.65 -10.73 3.31
C LYS A 78 -2.56 -9.62 3.83
N ILE A 79 -2.09 -8.99 4.91
CA ILE A 79 -2.60 -7.71 5.40
C ILE A 79 -1.49 -6.70 5.11
N GLY A 80 -1.80 -5.72 4.25
CA GLY A 80 -0.86 -4.72 3.74
C GLY A 80 -1.05 -3.37 4.38
#